data_AF-A0AA94HVD7-F1
#
_entry.id   AF-A0AA94HVD7-F1
#
_cell.length_a   1.000
_cell.length_b   1.000
_cell.length_c   1.000
_cell.angle_alpha   90.00
_cell.angle_beta   90.00
_cell.angle_gamma   90.00
#
_symmetry.space_group_name_H-M   'P 1'
#
loop_
_entity.id
_entity.type
_entity.pdbx_description
1 polymer ?
#
loop_
_entity_poly.entity_id
_entity_poly.type
_entity_poly.pdbx_seq_one_letter_code
_entity_poly.pdbx_strand_id
1 'polypeptide(L)'
;MGYAHLAREERYYICQAVKSGTSLRAIAKAIGRSVSTVRNTGARGYRYRQAHKRSQKRQTIKGKKRIGLEVWTYVEQCLHQDFSPEQISGVLKRKGFALSHEWIYQYILSDKRRGGTLHSHLRCQRKRKRRYGKP
;
A
#
# COMPACT_ATOMS: atom_id res chain seq x y z
N MET A 1 -10.08 10.06 15.98
CA MET A 1 -8.78 9.78 16.64
C MET A 1 -7.83 9.15 15.64
N GLY A 2 -6.61 9.69 15.50
CA GLY A 2 -5.59 9.16 14.60
C GLY A 2 -4.99 7.85 15.12
N TYR A 3 -4.63 6.95 14.21
CA TYR A 3 -3.92 5.73 14.56
C TYR A 3 -2.49 6.06 15.04
N ALA A 4 -2.21 5.82 16.32
CA ALA A 4 -0.89 6.08 16.92
C ALA A 4 -0.07 4.78 17.04
N HIS A 5 1.13 4.77 16.48
CA HIS A 5 2.06 3.64 16.61
C HIS A 5 2.68 3.57 18.03
N LEU A 6 3.12 2.38 18.45
CA LEU A 6 3.89 2.21 19.69
C LEU A 6 5.28 2.86 19.57
N ALA A 7 5.58 3.77 20.48
CA ALA A 7 6.89 4.39 20.71
C ALA A 7 7.92 3.36 21.18
N ARG A 8 9.21 3.72 21.16
CA ARG A 8 10.30 2.79 21.53
C ARG A 8 10.21 2.44 23.03
N GLU A 9 9.85 3.42 23.84
CA GLU A 9 9.72 3.40 25.29
C GLU A 9 8.56 2.49 25.70
N GLU A 10 7.39 2.63 25.06
CA GLU A 10 6.24 1.73 25.25
C GLU A 10 6.62 0.27 24.94
N ARG A 11 7.41 0.03 23.88
CA ARG A 11 7.89 -1.32 23.56
C ARG A 11 8.86 -1.85 24.62
N TYR A 12 9.73 -1.00 25.15
CA TYR A 12 10.63 -1.39 26.23
C TYR A 12 9.85 -1.76 27.50
N TYR A 13 8.88 -0.93 27.88
CA TYR A 13 8.00 -1.19 29.01
C TYR A 13 7.24 -2.51 28.88
N ILE A 14 6.60 -2.76 27.72
CA ILE A 14 5.91 -4.04 27.45
C ILE A 14 6.85 -5.23 27.66
N CYS A 15 8.10 -5.13 27.19
CA CYS A 15 9.08 -6.21 27.34
C CYS A 15 9.43 -6.49 28.80
N GLN A 16 9.61 -5.44 29.61
CA GLN A 16 9.88 -5.59 31.05
C GLN A 16 8.66 -6.15 31.79
N ALA A 17 7.48 -5.60 31.55
CA ALA A 17 6.26 -5.99 32.24
C ALA A 17 5.81 -7.43 31.92
N VAL A 18 6.02 -7.89 30.68
CA VAL A 18 5.79 -9.30 30.32
C VAL A 18 6.78 -10.23 31.04
N LYS A 19 8.04 -9.80 31.21
CA LYS A 19 9.04 -10.60 31.94
C LYS A 19 8.76 -10.67 33.45
N SER A 20 8.17 -9.63 34.02
CA SER A 20 7.74 -9.61 35.43
C SER A 20 6.40 -10.32 35.67
N GLY A 21 5.83 -11.00 34.66
CA GLY A 21 4.57 -11.74 34.80
C GLY A 21 3.31 -10.87 34.87
N THR A 22 3.40 -9.58 34.54
CA THR A 22 2.26 -8.67 34.56
C THR A 22 1.27 -9.03 33.45
N SER A 23 -0.04 -9.02 33.76
CA SER A 23 -1.08 -9.35 32.78
C SER A 23 -1.13 -8.35 31.62
N LEU A 24 -1.44 -8.83 30.41
CA LEU A 24 -1.54 -7.96 29.22
C LEU A 24 -2.58 -6.84 29.37
N ARG A 25 -3.65 -7.08 30.13
CA ARG A 25 -4.69 -6.06 30.44
C ARG A 25 -4.12 -4.93 31.29
N ALA A 26 -3.35 -5.27 32.33
CA ALA A 26 -2.70 -4.27 33.18
C ALA A 26 -1.66 -3.46 32.40
N ILE A 27 -0.84 -4.14 31.57
CA ILE A 27 0.14 -3.46 30.70
C ILE A 27 -0.56 -2.48 29.76
N ALA A 28 -1.61 -2.93 29.07
CA ALA A 28 -2.36 -2.10 28.12
C ALA A 28 -3.00 -0.87 28.79
N LYS A 29 -3.58 -1.05 29.99
CA LYS A 29 -4.12 0.04 30.81
C LYS A 29 -3.03 1.05 31.19
N ALA A 30 -1.84 0.58 31.60
CA ALA A 30 -0.73 1.43 32.02
C ALA A 30 -0.18 2.33 30.89
N ILE A 31 -0.15 1.83 29.64
CA ILE A 31 0.29 2.62 28.47
C ILE A 31 -0.86 3.28 27.70
N GLY A 32 -2.10 3.19 28.18
CA GLY A 32 -3.27 3.77 27.50
C GLY A 32 -3.55 3.16 26.11
N ARG A 33 -3.24 1.88 25.91
CA ARG A 33 -3.44 1.17 24.62
C ARG A 33 -4.47 0.06 24.75
N SER A 34 -4.93 -0.44 23.61
CA SER A 34 -5.76 -1.64 23.56
C SER A 34 -4.93 -2.90 23.90
N VAL A 35 -5.57 -3.89 24.52
CA VAL A 35 -4.94 -5.19 24.81
C VAL A 35 -4.43 -5.88 23.55
N SER A 36 -5.14 -5.73 22.42
CA SER A 36 -4.73 -6.27 21.11
C SER A 36 -3.41 -5.68 20.61
N THR A 37 -3.10 -4.44 20.97
CA THR A 37 -1.83 -3.78 20.60
C THR A 37 -0.65 -4.40 21.33
N VAL A 38 -0.83 -4.76 22.60
CA VAL A 38 0.21 -5.37 23.45
C VAL A 38 0.38 -6.87 23.15
N ARG A 39 -0.70 -7.55 22.72
CA ARG A 39 -0.71 -9.00 22.39
C ARG A 39 0.15 -9.38 21.19
N ASN A 40 0.53 -8.43 20.33
CA ASN A 40 1.21 -8.72 19.06
C ASN A 40 2.70 -9.11 19.29
N THR A 41 2.92 -10.34 19.74
CA THR A 41 4.21 -10.94 20.08
C THR A 41 4.65 -11.95 19.01
N GLY A 42 5.94 -12.29 18.97
CA GLY A 42 6.43 -13.38 18.13
C GLY A 42 6.40 -14.73 18.86
N ALA A 43 6.76 -15.81 18.18
CA ALA A 43 6.81 -17.17 18.74
C ALA A 43 7.75 -17.35 19.95
N ARG A 44 8.64 -16.39 20.21
CA ARG A 44 9.58 -16.38 21.35
C ARG A 44 9.30 -15.24 22.34
N GLY A 45 8.03 -14.84 22.46
CA GLY A 45 7.59 -13.75 23.32
C GLY A 45 7.87 -12.36 22.77
N TYR A 46 7.80 -11.35 23.65
CA TYR A 46 7.95 -9.94 23.27
C TYR A 46 9.40 -9.45 23.38
N ARG A 47 10.00 -9.06 22.23
CA ARG A 47 11.37 -8.53 22.15
C ARG A 47 11.38 -7.10 21.60
N TYR A 48 11.62 -6.11 22.46
CA TYR A 48 11.46 -4.69 22.09
C TYR A 48 12.35 -4.25 20.92
N ARG A 49 13.64 -4.64 20.91
CA ARG A 49 14.59 -4.29 19.83
C ARG A 49 14.11 -4.79 18.46
N GLN A 50 13.62 -6.04 18.41
CA GLN A 50 13.09 -6.64 17.19
C GLN A 50 11.78 -5.97 16.75
N ALA A 51 10.87 -5.70 17.70
CA ALA A 51 9.60 -5.04 17.42
C ALA A 51 9.81 -3.62 16.88
N HIS A 52 10.75 -2.87 17.47
CA HIS A 52 11.12 -1.52 17.02
C HIS A 52 11.75 -1.55 15.62
N LYS A 53 12.76 -2.40 15.39
CA LYS A 53 13.41 -2.56 14.07
C LYS A 53 12.41 -2.92 12.97
N ARG A 54 11.46 -3.83 13.26
CA ARG A 54 10.37 -4.18 12.32
C ARG A 54 9.46 -2.99 12.02
N SER A 55 9.14 -2.17 13.03
CA SER A 55 8.35 -0.96 12.85
C SER A 55 9.06 0.06 11.96
N GLN A 56 10.33 0.34 12.23
CA GLN A 56 11.16 1.23 11.40
C GLN A 56 11.27 0.71 9.96
N LYS A 57 11.54 -0.58 9.76
CA LYS A 57 11.58 -1.19 8.41
C LYS A 57 10.26 -1.04 7.65
N ARG A 58 9.11 -1.17 8.32
CA ARG A 58 7.81 -0.93 7.67
C ARG A 58 7.61 0.54 7.30
N GLN A 59 8.04 1.47 8.16
CA GLN A 59 7.98 2.90 7.87
C GLN A 59 8.85 3.28 6.67
N THR A 60 10.05 2.70 6.53
CA THR A 60 10.92 3.00 5.38
C THR A 60 10.41 2.41 4.07
N ILE A 61 9.65 1.31 4.10
CA ILE A 61 9.03 0.71 2.92
C ILE A 61 7.72 1.43 2.56
N LYS A 62 7.03 2.00 3.55
CA LYS A 62 5.76 2.70 3.34
C LYS A 62 5.94 3.83 2.32
N GLY A 63 5.10 3.82 1.29
CA GLY A 63 5.13 4.85 0.24
C GLY A 63 6.22 4.68 -0.81
N LYS A 64 7.10 3.66 -0.72
CA LYS A 64 8.00 3.35 -1.83
C LYS A 64 7.16 2.91 -3.04
N LYS A 65 7.32 3.63 -4.16
CA LYS A 65 6.69 3.26 -5.43
C LYS A 65 7.20 1.88 -5.83
N ARG A 66 6.29 0.90 -5.91
CA ARG A 66 6.62 -0.49 -6.32
C ARG A 66 7.11 -0.55 -7.77
N ILE A 67 6.72 0.43 -8.56
CA ILE A 67 7.00 0.54 -9.98
C ILE A 67 7.95 1.72 -10.19
N GLY A 68 9.11 1.43 -10.79
CA GLY A 68 10.13 2.44 -11.09
C GLY A 68 9.69 3.41 -12.17
N LEU A 69 10.40 4.53 -12.27
CA LEU A 69 10.12 5.56 -13.28
C LEU A 69 10.25 5.01 -14.71
N GLU A 70 11.25 4.17 -14.96
CA GLU A 70 11.51 3.53 -16.26
C GLU A 70 10.29 2.78 -16.81
N VAL A 71 9.58 2.06 -15.94
CA VAL A 71 8.37 1.33 -16.33
C VAL A 71 7.25 2.30 -16.72
N TRP A 72 7.11 3.42 -16.02
CA TRP A 72 6.12 4.44 -16.38
C TRP A 72 6.46 5.15 -17.68
N THR A 73 7.74 5.46 -17.92
CA THR A 73 8.19 5.99 -19.21
C THR A 73 7.85 5.04 -20.36
N TYR A 74 8.06 3.74 -20.16
CA TYR A 74 7.67 2.73 -21.16
C TYR A 74 6.15 2.66 -21.36
N VAL A 75 5.35 2.74 -20.28
CA VAL A 75 3.88 2.77 -20.38
C VAL A 75 3.41 3.98 -21.18
N GLU A 76 3.97 5.16 -20.94
CA GLU A 76 3.64 6.38 -21.70
C GLU A 76 4.00 6.26 -23.18
N GLN A 77 5.18 5.74 -23.51
CA GLN A 77 5.59 5.48 -24.89
C GLN A 77 4.60 4.56 -25.61
N CYS A 78 4.18 3.47 -24.95
CA CYS A 78 3.17 2.57 -25.52
C CYS A 78 1.80 3.23 -25.65
N LEU A 79 1.39 4.07 -24.70
CA LEU A 79 0.12 4.81 -24.82
C LEU A 79 0.14 5.78 -26.00
N HIS A 80 1.25 6.48 -26.24
CA HIS A 80 1.39 7.35 -27.42
C HIS A 80 1.43 6.59 -28.75
N GLN A 81 1.72 5.29 -28.72
CA GLN A 81 1.63 4.38 -29.87
C GLN A 81 0.25 3.67 -29.93
N ASP A 82 -0.74 4.15 -29.19
CA ASP A 82 -2.13 3.67 -29.15
C ASP A 82 -2.29 2.19 -28.71
N PHE A 83 -1.33 1.67 -27.95
CA PHE A 83 -1.49 0.37 -27.28
C PHE A 83 -2.54 0.45 -26.17
N SER A 84 -3.38 -0.57 -26.06
CA SER A 84 -4.36 -0.66 -24.97
C SER A 84 -3.68 -0.98 -23.63
N PRO A 85 -4.23 -0.51 -22.49
CA PRO A 85 -3.71 -0.86 -21.16
C PRO A 85 -3.54 -2.37 -20.91
N GLU A 86 -4.41 -3.20 -21.48
CA GLU A 86 -4.33 -4.66 -21.43
C GLU A 86 -3.13 -5.20 -22.22
N GLN A 87 -2.86 -4.64 -23.42
CA GLN A 87 -1.70 -5.00 -24.21
C GLN A 87 -0.40 -4.63 -23.49
N ILE A 88 -0.33 -3.42 -22.94
CA ILE A 88 0.83 -2.93 -22.17
C ILE A 88 1.08 -3.84 -20.96
N SER A 89 0.03 -4.15 -20.19
CA SER A 89 0.11 -5.07 -19.04
C SER A 89 0.64 -6.46 -19.45
N GLY A 90 0.18 -6.99 -20.59
CA GLY A 90 0.64 -8.27 -21.13
C GLY A 90 2.12 -8.27 -21.57
N VAL A 91 2.61 -7.18 -22.15
CA VAL A 91 4.03 -7.03 -22.51
C VAL A 91 4.89 -6.89 -21.26
N LEU A 92 4.47 -6.07 -20.30
CA LEU A 92 5.17 -5.87 -19.03
C LEU A 92 5.28 -7.18 -18.23
N LYS A 93 4.22 -7.99 -18.22
CA LYS A 93 4.23 -9.32 -17.58
C LYS A 93 5.32 -10.22 -18.17
N ARG A 94 5.51 -10.21 -19.49
CA ARG A 94 6.57 -10.98 -20.17
C ARG A 94 7.97 -10.46 -19.85
N LYS A 95 8.11 -9.16 -19.57
CA LYS A 95 9.36 -8.52 -19.11
C LYS A 95 9.61 -8.66 -17.60
N GLY A 96 8.79 -9.42 -16.87
CA GLY A 96 8.94 -9.65 -15.43
C GLY A 96 8.28 -8.59 -14.52
N PHE A 97 7.55 -7.63 -15.09
CA PHE A 97 6.85 -6.60 -14.32
C PHE A 97 5.39 -6.98 -14.05
N ALA A 98 4.99 -6.92 -12.78
CA ALA A 98 3.61 -7.13 -12.37
C ALA A 98 2.85 -5.79 -12.28
N LEU A 99 2.52 -5.20 -13.42
CA LEU A 99 1.65 -4.02 -13.54
C LEU A 99 0.32 -4.43 -14.18
N SER A 100 -0.79 -4.26 -13.46
CA SER A 100 -2.12 -4.55 -14.00
C SER A 100 -2.60 -3.43 -14.92
N HIS A 101 -3.44 -3.77 -15.90
CA HIS A 101 -4.10 -2.79 -16.75
C HIS A 101 -4.94 -1.79 -15.95
N GLU A 102 -5.54 -2.21 -14.82
CA GLU A 102 -6.25 -1.30 -13.91
C GLU A 102 -5.34 -0.22 -13.32
N TRP A 103 -4.09 -0.54 -12.96
CA TRP A 103 -3.13 0.47 -12.49
C TRP A 103 -2.78 1.47 -13.60
N ILE A 104 -2.70 1.02 -14.85
CA ILE A 104 -2.48 1.88 -16.01
C ILE A 104 -3.71 2.78 -16.22
N TYR A 105 -4.94 2.26 -16.08
CA TYR A 105 -6.15 3.10 -16.10
C TYR A 105 -6.15 4.15 -14.99
N GLN A 106 -5.80 3.78 -13.75
CA GLN A 106 -5.68 4.74 -12.64
C GLN A 106 -4.62 5.81 -12.92
N TYR A 107 -3.51 5.44 -13.55
CA TYR A 107 -2.47 6.37 -13.98
C TYR A 107 -3.02 7.38 -14.99
N ILE A 108 -3.67 6.91 -16.05
CA ILE A 108 -4.30 7.74 -17.08
C ILE A 108 -5.36 8.67 -16.47
N LEU A 109 -6.17 8.18 -15.53
CA LEU A 109 -7.17 9.00 -14.82
C LEU A 109 -6.51 10.06 -13.93
N SER A 110 -5.36 9.75 -13.31
CA SER A 110 -4.60 10.72 -12.53
C SER A 110 -3.95 11.79 -13.40
N ASP A 111 -3.45 11.42 -14.58
CA ASP A 111 -2.93 12.33 -15.61
C ASP A 111 -4.04 13.26 -16.12
N LYS A 112 -5.19 12.70 -16.50
CA LYS A 112 -6.37 13.46 -16.93
C LYS A 112 -6.82 14.48 -15.87
N ARG A 113 -6.84 14.12 -14.59
CA ARG A 113 -7.18 15.05 -13.49
C ARG A 113 -6.18 16.19 -13.33
N ARG A 114 -4.93 15.98 -13.77
CA ARG A 114 -3.87 17.01 -13.79
C ARG A 114 -3.85 17.81 -15.10
N GLY A 115 -4.78 17.55 -16.02
CA GLY A 115 -4.84 18.22 -17.32
C GLY A 115 -4.05 17.55 -18.43
N GLY A 116 -3.51 16.34 -18.21
CA GLY A 116 -2.75 15.61 -19.21
C GLY A 116 -3.61 14.93 -20.29
N THR A 117 -2.94 14.50 -21.35
CA THR A 117 -3.56 14.04 -22.60
C THR A 117 -3.52 12.53 -22.79
N LEU A 118 -2.97 11.73 -21.87
CA LEU A 118 -2.85 10.27 -22.06
C LEU A 118 -4.19 9.57 -22.33
N HIS A 119 -5.28 10.15 -21.81
CA HIS A 119 -6.63 9.63 -22.01
C HIS A 119 -7.15 9.73 -23.44
N SER A 120 -6.59 10.59 -24.30
CA SER A 120 -6.98 10.70 -25.71
C SER A 120 -6.48 9.52 -26.54
N HIS A 121 -5.48 8.78 -26.07
CA HIS A 121 -4.97 7.59 -26.75
C HIS A 121 -5.79 6.32 -26.46
N LEU A 122 -6.81 6.40 -25.59
CA LEU A 122 -7.72 5.29 -25.34
C LEU A 122 -8.75 5.17 -26.48
N ARG A 123 -8.91 3.94 -27.01
CA ARG A 123 -9.89 3.63 -28.07
C ARG A 123 -11.33 4.01 -27.72
N CYS A 124 -11.71 3.85 -26.45
CA CYS A 124 -13.07 4.12 -25.97
C CYS A 124 -13.14 5.43 -25.19
N GLN A 125 -13.29 6.55 -25.90
CA GLN A 125 -13.43 7.87 -25.27
C GLN A 125 -14.89 8.24 -24.94
N ARG A 126 -15.85 7.50 -25.52
CA ARG A 126 -17.28 7.82 -25.39
C ARG A 126 -17.80 7.47 -24.01
N LYS A 127 -18.57 8.38 -23.41
CA LYS A 127 -19.35 8.09 -22.21
C LYS A 127 -20.29 6.93 -22.50
N ARG A 128 -20.19 5.86 -21.71
CA ARG A 128 -21.11 4.72 -21.81
C ARG A 128 -22.51 5.22 -21.45
N LYS A 129 -23.44 5.19 -22.41
CA LYS A 129 -24.84 5.54 -22.17
C LYS A 129 -25.45 4.51 -21.22
N ARG A 130 -26.26 4.97 -20.26
CA ARG A 130 -27.08 4.07 -19.42
C ARG A 130 -28.02 3.30 -20.35
N ARG A 131 -28.04 1.98 -20.25
CA ARG A 131 -29.03 1.15 -20.96
C ARG A 131 -30.31 1.20 -20.14
N TYR A 132 -31.32 1.90 -20.62
CA TYR A 132 -32.67 1.79 -20.08
C TYR A 132 -33.31 0.57 -20.73
N GLY A 133 -33.26 -0.57 -20.04
CA GLY A 133 -34.10 -1.73 -20.36
C GLY A 133 -35.29 -1.72 -19.42
N LYS A 134 -36.51 -1.85 -19.95
CA LYS A 134 -37.65 -2.30 -19.14
C LYS A 134 -37.46 -3.79 -18.83
N PRO A 135 -37.90 -4.27 -17.65
CA PRO A 135 -37.76 -5.67 -17.25
C PRO A 135 -38.41 -6.64 -18.25
#